data_AF-A0A1D3DLG9-F1
#
_entry.id   AF-A0A1D3DLG9-F1
#
_cell.length_a   1.000
_cell.length_b   1.000
_cell.length_c   1.000
_cell.angle_alpha   90.00
_cell.angle_beta   90.00
_cell.angle_gamma   90.00
#
_symmetry.space_group_name_H-M   'P 1'
#
loop_
_entity.id
_entity.type
_entity.pdbx_description
1 polymer ?
#
loop_
_entity_poly.entity_id
_entity_poly.type
_entity_poly.pdbx_seq_one_letter_code
_entity_poly.pdbx_strand_id
1 'polypeptide(L)'
;MLDATELALLGLAGYRATRLAVHDTILDPARTRVLAWRRRRPGSAPRTAAVTLVSCVYCMGWWLCGALLAVYLLATGRFHDAPLLVHGVEWLAVAGAAALLNRVDDTLGRTAG
;
A
#
# COMPACT_ATOMS: atom_id res chain seq x y z
N MET A 1 8.63 -4.73 -18.37
CA MET A 1 9.32 -5.22 -17.16
C MET A 1 9.96 -4.04 -16.47
N LEU A 2 9.75 -3.94 -15.15
CA LEU A 2 10.40 -2.92 -14.33
C LEU A 2 11.92 -3.10 -14.30
N ASP A 3 12.66 -2.00 -14.48
CA ASP A 3 14.08 -1.94 -14.13
C ASP A 3 14.27 -1.78 -12.62
N ALA A 4 15.47 -2.08 -12.10
CA ALA A 4 15.84 -1.91 -10.70
C ALA A 4 15.59 -0.47 -10.21
N THR A 5 15.83 0.53 -11.06
CA THR A 5 15.59 1.94 -10.72
C THR A 5 14.11 2.24 -10.54
N GLU A 6 13.27 1.75 -11.47
CA GLU A 6 11.81 1.93 -11.41
C GLU A 6 11.23 1.23 -10.17
N LEU A 7 11.70 0.02 -9.87
CA LEU A 7 11.32 -0.72 -8.67
C LEU A 7 11.69 0.03 -7.39
N ALA A 8 12.90 0.59 -7.31
CA ALA A 8 13.33 1.36 -6.15
C ALA A 8 12.48 2.62 -5.94
N LEU A 9 12.21 3.37 -7.01
CA LEU A 9 11.37 4.57 -6.96
C LEU A 9 9.91 4.25 -6.59
N LEU A 10 9.33 3.21 -7.17
CA LEU A 10 7.97 2.77 -6.85
C LEU A 10 7.89 2.21 -5.42
N GLY A 11 8.90 1.48 -4.95
CA GLY A 11 9.00 1.02 -3.57
C GLY A 11 9.07 2.17 -2.58
N LEU A 12 9.87 3.21 -2.88
CA LEU A 12 9.98 4.43 -2.07
C LEU A 12 8.66 5.22 -2.07
N ALA A 13 8.01 5.34 -3.23
CA ALA A 13 6.69 5.96 -3.36
C ALA A 13 5.64 5.18 -2.56
N GLY A 14 5.65 3.85 -2.63
CA GLY A 14 4.78 2.97 -1.85
C GLY A 14 4.99 3.12 -0.34
N TYR A 15 6.25 3.19 0.11
CA TYR A 15 6.61 3.48 1.51
C TYR A 15 6.01 4.82 1.97
N ARG A 16 6.23 5.90 1.20
CA ARG A 16 5.70 7.23 1.53
C ARG A 16 4.18 7.29 1.49
N ALA A 17 3.55 6.69 0.49
CA ALA A 17 2.10 6.60 0.40
C ALA A 17 1.51 5.87 1.61
N THR A 18 2.16 4.79 2.07
CA THR A 18 1.70 4.02 3.23
C THR A 18 1.84 4.84 4.52
N ARG A 19 2.94 5.57 4.71
CA ARG A 19 3.11 6.54 5.80
C ARG A 19 2.01 7.59 5.79
N LEU A 20 1.73 8.19 4.62
CA LEU A 20 0.68 9.20 4.47
C LEU A 20 -0.71 8.63 4.80
N ALA A 21 -0.98 7.40 4.39
CA ALA A 21 -2.29 6.79 4.58
C ALA A 21 -2.54 6.25 6.00
N VAL A 22 -1.49 5.77 6.68
CA VAL A 22 -1.65 5.03 7.94
C VAL A 22 -1.13 5.79 9.15
N HIS A 23 -0.07 6.57 9.00
CA HIS A 23 0.54 7.35 10.09
C HIS A 23 0.13 8.81 10.08
N ASP A 24 -0.26 9.36 8.93
CA ASP A 24 -0.64 10.77 8.85
C ASP A 24 -2.12 10.97 9.23
N THR A 25 -2.37 11.96 10.09
CA THR A 25 -3.69 12.34 10.61
C THR A 25 -4.68 12.77 9.52
N ILE A 26 -4.18 13.03 8.30
CA ILE A 26 -4.99 13.36 7.11
C ILE A 26 -6.07 12.31 6.82
N LEU A 27 -5.81 11.01 7.06
CA LEU A 27 -6.80 9.96 6.84
C LEU A 27 -7.63 9.59 8.08
N ASP A 28 -7.38 10.19 9.25
CA ASP A 28 -8.15 9.90 10.48
C ASP A 28 -9.67 10.15 10.35
N PRO A 29 -10.15 11.21 9.66
CA PRO A 29 -11.58 11.41 9.44
C PRO A 29 -12.21 10.28 8.60
N ALA A 30 -11.47 9.73 7.64
CA ALA A 30 -11.92 8.61 6.84
C ALA A 30 -11.93 7.32 7.67
N ARG A 31 -10.88 7.08 8.48
CA ARG A 31 -10.77 5.92 9.36
C ARG A 31 -11.88 5.88 10.40
N THR A 32 -12.17 7.01 11.04
CA THR A 32 -13.26 7.14 12.01
C THR A 32 -14.64 6.91 11.39
N ARG A 33 -14.88 7.38 10.16
CA ARG A 33 -16.11 7.08 9.41
C ARG A 33 -16.25 5.60 9.06
N VAL A 34 -15.18 4.95 8.61
CA VAL A 34 -15.17 3.51 8.29
C VAL A 34 -15.45 2.67 9.55
N LEU A 35 -14.85 3.04 10.70
CA LEU A 35 -15.13 2.41 11.99
C LEU A 35 -16.57 2.66 12.46
N ALA A 36 -17.10 3.87 12.30
CA ALA A 36 -18.50 4.19 12.59
C ALA A 36 -19.48 3.41 11.69
N TRP A 37 -19.14 3.20 10.42
CA TRP A 37 -19.91 2.39 9.49
C TRP A 37 -19.91 0.90 9.86
N ARG A 38 -18.76 0.34 10.30
CA ARG A 38 -18.70 -1.03 10.85
C ARG A 38 -19.61 -1.18 12.07
N ARG A 39 -19.59 -0.22 13.00
CA ARG A 39 -20.42 -0.25 14.23
C ARG A 39 -21.92 -0.39 13.94
N ARG A 40 -22.40 0.09 12.79
CA ARG A 40 -23.81 -0.05 12.37
C ARG A 40 -24.22 -1.49 12.01
N ARG A 41 -23.29 -2.39 11.66
CA ARG A 41 -23.54 -3.83 11.45
C ARG A 41 -22.29 -4.67 11.79
N PRO A 42 -22.11 -5.05 13.06
CA PRO A 42 -20.88 -5.71 13.53
C PRO A 42 -20.64 -7.12 12.94
N GLY A 43 -21.69 -7.82 12.48
CA GLY A 43 -21.59 -9.19 11.95
C GLY A 43 -21.29 -9.32 10.44
N SER A 44 -21.05 -8.22 9.74
CA SER A 44 -20.90 -8.27 8.27
C SER A 44 -19.45 -8.45 7.83
N ALA A 45 -19.14 -9.60 7.22
CA ALA A 45 -17.84 -9.95 6.66
C ALA A 45 -17.19 -8.85 5.78
N PRO A 46 -17.90 -8.20 4.83
CA PRO A 46 -17.28 -7.15 4.00
C PRO A 46 -16.88 -5.91 4.82
N ARG A 47 -17.58 -5.62 5.92
CA ARG A 47 -17.24 -4.47 6.79
C ARG A 47 -16.02 -4.76 7.66
N THR A 48 -15.84 -6.01 8.06
CA THR A 48 -14.63 -6.47 8.76
C THR A 48 -13.44 -6.41 7.82
N ALA A 49 -13.56 -6.90 6.59
CA ALA A 49 -12.49 -6.84 5.59
C ALA A 49 -12.03 -5.39 5.32
N ALA A 50 -12.97 -4.45 5.17
CA ALA A 50 -12.66 -3.03 4.97
C ALA A 50 -11.90 -2.40 6.16
N VAL A 51 -12.31 -2.72 7.40
CA VAL A 51 -11.59 -2.24 8.59
C VAL A 51 -10.19 -2.85 8.68
N THR A 52 -10.04 -4.16 8.40
CA THR A 52 -8.73 -4.82 8.38
C THR A 52 -7.81 -4.21 7.32
N LEU A 53 -8.33 -3.91 6.13
CA LEU A 53 -7.59 -3.27 5.04
C LEU A 53 -6.99 -1.93 5.46
N VAL A 54 -7.83 -1.06 6.08
CA VAL A 54 -7.42 0.29 6.49
C VAL A 54 -6.57 0.27 7.76
N SER A 55 -6.66 -0.80 8.56
CA SER A 55 -5.96 -0.86 9.86
C SER A 55 -4.55 -1.42 9.78
N CYS A 56 -4.24 -2.24 8.77
CA CYS A 56 -2.93 -2.88 8.65
C CYS A 56 -2.06 -2.13 7.64
N VAL A 57 -0.88 -1.68 8.09
CA VAL A 57 0.16 -1.04 7.26
C VAL A 57 0.48 -1.90 6.03
N TYR A 58 0.61 -3.21 6.20
CA TYR A 58 0.91 -4.13 5.10
C TYR A 58 -0.27 -4.32 4.15
N CYS A 59 -1.51 -4.36 4.65
CA CYS A 59 -2.69 -4.48 3.79
C CYS A 59 -2.92 -3.20 2.98
N MET A 60 -2.83 -2.04 3.62
CA MET A 60 -2.96 -0.76 2.91
C MET A 60 -1.79 -0.56 1.94
N GLY A 61 -0.57 -0.88 2.38
CA GLY A 61 0.64 -0.81 1.56
C GLY A 61 0.55 -1.68 0.31
N TRP A 62 0.02 -2.90 0.41
CA TRP A 62 -0.26 -3.75 -0.74
C TRP A 62 -1.11 -3.03 -1.79
N TRP A 63 -2.27 -2.48 -1.40
CA TRP A 63 -3.17 -1.80 -2.33
C TRP A 63 -2.61 -0.49 -2.89
N LEU A 64 -1.91 0.29 -2.07
CA LEU A 64 -1.26 1.53 -2.51
C LEU A 64 -0.15 1.26 -3.53
N CYS A 65 0.67 0.23 -3.29
CA CYS A 65 1.71 -0.17 -4.24
C CYS A 65 1.12 -0.62 -5.57
N GLY A 66 0.01 -1.37 -5.54
CA GLY A 66 -0.71 -1.77 -6.75
C GLY A 66 -1.29 -0.59 -7.52
N ALA A 67 -1.93 0.35 -6.81
CA ALA A 67 -2.47 1.56 -7.41
C ALA A 67 -1.36 2.42 -8.04
N LEU A 68 -0.23 2.60 -7.35
CA LEU A 68 0.92 3.34 -7.89
C LEU A 68 1.52 2.65 -9.12
N LEU A 69 1.69 1.33 -9.08
CA LEU A 69 2.16 0.56 -10.23
C LEU A 69 1.20 0.70 -11.42
N ALA A 70 -0.11 0.55 -11.19
CA ALA A 70 -1.11 0.69 -12.23
C ALA A 70 -1.11 2.10 -12.85
N VAL A 71 -1.06 3.15 -12.02
CA VAL A 71 -0.95 4.54 -12.50
C VAL A 71 0.32 4.73 -13.31
N TYR A 72 1.45 4.21 -12.84
CA TYR A 72 2.73 4.32 -13.54
C TYR A 72 2.69 3.62 -14.90
N LEU A 73 2.17 2.38 -14.97
CA LEU A 73 2.04 1.63 -16.23
C LEU A 73 1.06 2.30 -17.20
N LEU A 74 -0.05 2.85 -16.72
CA LEU A 74 -1.02 3.57 -17.55
C LEU A 74 -0.44 4.89 -18.07
N ALA A 75 0.22 5.67 -17.21
CA ALA A 75 0.80 6.96 -17.58
C ALA A 75 1.98 6.82 -18.55
N THR A 76 2.71 5.72 -18.48
CA THR A 76 3.82 5.41 -19.40
C THR A 76 3.40 4.63 -20.63
N GLY A 77 2.11 4.27 -20.75
CA GLY A 77 1.59 3.48 -21.87
C GLY A 77 2.00 2.00 -21.86
N ARG A 78 2.65 1.51 -20.80
CA ARG A 78 3.23 0.16 -20.72
C ARG A 78 2.29 -0.92 -20.19
N PHE A 79 1.03 -0.58 -19.92
CA PHE A 79 0.05 -1.52 -19.34
C PHE A 79 -0.24 -2.73 -20.25
N HIS A 80 -0.01 -2.59 -21.55
CA HIS A 80 -0.25 -3.66 -22.54
C HIS A 80 1.04 -4.36 -22.99
N ASP A 81 2.21 -3.96 -22.47
CA ASP A 81 3.50 -4.48 -22.91
C ASP A 81 3.80 -5.89 -22.36
N ALA A 82 3.09 -6.31 -21.31
CA ALA A 82 3.29 -7.60 -20.67
C ALA A 82 1.98 -8.26 -20.24
N PRO A 83 1.94 -9.60 -20.09
CA PRO A 83 0.80 -10.29 -19.52
C PRO A 83 0.47 -9.79 -18.11
N LEU A 84 -0.82 -9.79 -17.74
CA LEU A 84 -1.28 -9.41 -16.40
C LEU A 84 -0.57 -10.17 -15.27
N LEU A 85 -0.15 -11.41 -15.52
CA LEU A 85 0.61 -12.20 -14.56
C LEU A 85 1.96 -11.55 -14.21
N VAL A 86 2.64 -10.97 -15.21
CA VAL A 86 3.92 -10.27 -15.02
C VAL A 86 3.70 -9.01 -14.19
N HIS A 87 2.66 -8.23 -14.47
CA HIS A 87 2.29 -7.08 -13.65
C HIS A 87 1.92 -7.48 -12.21
N GLY A 88 1.36 -8.67 -12.00
CA GLY A 88 1.15 -9.24 -10.67
C GLY A 88 2.45 -9.49 -9.91
N VAL A 89 3.49 -9.99 -10.60
CA VAL A 89 4.83 -10.16 -10.02
C VAL A 89 5.50 -8.81 -9.74
N GLU A 90 5.35 -7.85 -10.66
CA GLU A 90 5.83 -6.47 -10.46
C GLU A 90 5.16 -5.82 -9.24
N TRP A 91 3.86 -6.05 -9.05
CA TRP A 91 3.14 -5.58 -7.86
C TRP A 91 3.74 -6.20 -6.58
N LEU A 92 3.94 -7.53 -6.56
CA LEU A 92 4.60 -8.20 -5.43
C LEU A 92 5.97 -7.60 -5.11
N ALA A 93 6.77 -7.33 -6.14
CA ALA A 93 8.09 -6.72 -5.98
C ALA A 93 8.02 -5.32 -5.36
N VAL A 94 7.14 -4.45 -5.87
CA VAL A 94 6.96 -3.08 -5.37
C VAL A 94 6.45 -3.10 -3.91
N ALA A 95 5.46 -3.95 -3.61
CA ALA A 95 4.94 -4.10 -2.26
C ALA A 95 5.99 -4.65 -1.28
N GLY A 96 6.80 -5.61 -1.73
CA GLY A 96 7.92 -6.16 -0.96
C GLY A 96 8.98 -5.11 -0.64
N ALA A 97 9.37 -4.29 -1.62
CA ALA A 97 10.32 -3.20 -1.44
C ALA A 97 9.79 -2.16 -0.43
N ALA A 98 8.52 -1.75 -0.56
CA ALA A 98 7.89 -0.83 0.38
C ALA A 98 7.79 -1.42 1.81
N ALA A 99 7.47 -2.72 1.94
CA ALA A 99 7.39 -3.39 3.23
C ALA A 99 8.77 -3.51 3.91
N LEU A 100 9.83 -3.77 3.14
CA LEU A 100 11.20 -3.80 3.64
C LEU A 100 11.61 -2.43 4.20
N LEU A 101 11.35 -1.35 3.46
CA LEU A 101 11.63 0.02 3.91
C LEU A 101 10.89 0.37 5.21
N ASN A 102 9.59 0.03 5.31
CA ASN A 102 8.83 0.22 6.55
C ASN A 102 9.45 -0.56 7.72
N ARG A 103 9.85 -1.82 7.49
CA ARG A 103 10.43 -2.65 8.56
C ARG A 103 11.78 -2.13 9.04
N VAL A 104 12.63 -1.65 8.12
CA VAL A 104 13.92 -1.02 8.45
C VAL A 104 13.70 0.24 9.30
N ASP A 105 12.78 1.11 8.89
CA ASP A 105 12.44 2.32 9.63
C ASP A 105 11.91 2.01 11.05
N ASP A 106 11.02 1.01 11.17
CA ASP A 106 10.53 0.52 12.47
C ASP A 106 11.64 -0.07 13.37
N THR A 107 12.70 -0.63 12.78
CA THR A 107 13.83 -1.18 13.57
C THR A 107 14.76 -0.07 14.03
N LEU A 108 15.11 0.86 13.13
CA LEU A 108 15.98 2.00 13.45
C LEU A 108 15.35 2.95 14.47
N GLY A 109 14.04 3.19 14.36
CA GLY A 109 13.30 4.02 15.31
C GLY A 109 13.29 3.47 16.74
N ARG A 110 13.37 2.14 16.92
CA ARG A 110 13.44 1.51 18.25
C ARG A 110 14.82 1.60 18.90
N THR A 111 15.90 1.66 18.11
CA THR A 111 17.27 1.75 18.62
C THR A 111 17.68 3.17 19.02
N ALA A 112 16.90 4.17 18.63
CA ALA A 112 17.20 5.59 18.88
C ALA A 112 16.41 6.20 20.07
N GLY A 113 15.55 5.43 20.74
CA GLY A 113 14.78 5.84 21.91
C GLY A 113 15.15 5.04 23.15
#